data_AF-A0A1H3HEY1-F1
#
_entry.id   AF-A0A1H3HEY1-F1
#
_cell.length_a   1.000
_cell.length_b   1.000
_cell.length_c   1.000
_cell.angle_alpha   90.00
_cell.angle_beta   90.00
_cell.angle_gamma   90.00
#
_symmetry.space_group_name_H-M   'P 1'
#
loop_
_entity.id
_entity.type
_entity.pdbx_description
1 polymer ?
#
loop_
_entity_poly.entity_id
_entity_poly.type
_entity_poly.pdbx_seq_one_letter_code
_entity_poly.pdbx_strand_id
1 'polypeptide(L)'
;MSQLSTCFTQNQFCVLVEYLCSMKEILPVKTQFAGFAALMTLADRVHADDDLAPIIAAQAYPKHIEKVLHFAGKGRDIRDFEQFLNAAQAIGQQNLLLLTGDKLKNHHKGKDSSERTRYLESVNAVMAAKQHGDFCVGVAFNPFKYAEAERDAQYLKLHKKLKAGADYIISQLGYDLSALKEAKAFLTQHGYSQKLLACVMPLTLGRANFMVKHQVAGIVITPHMLKILGEEKESGLTDRVYLRCALQILICKQLGFAGVHLSACHKPEEQLLLESYIEAYRHLGLDELELLWNTLWQVKTGKEFYPALTYYSRPVSSMQILKYQHLHLMHDALFESKVAKGVGYFIFQSRFWNGSLAAQALLKTEFVSKHGVVGCESCGQCRLGDTLYICPETCPKGLANGPCGGTTLDRCEFGDRECIHSVKARLAKAVDQTQILKNNLILTVPIEVRGSSSWKNWYVNQAS
;
A
#
# COMPACT_ATOMS: atom_id res chain seq x y z
N MET A 1 -10.40 22.54 11.24
CA MET A 1 -9.91 21.75 10.09
C MET A 1 -8.40 21.84 10.06
N SER A 2 -7.72 20.74 9.74
CA SER A 2 -6.26 20.72 9.59
C SER A 2 -5.79 21.61 8.43
N GLN A 3 -4.55 22.09 8.46
CA GLN A 3 -3.92 22.81 7.35
C GLN A 3 -3.92 21.97 6.08
N LEU A 4 -3.69 20.66 6.18
CA LEU A 4 -3.78 19.74 5.06
C LEU A 4 -5.19 19.71 4.44
N SER A 5 -6.21 19.57 5.28
CA SER A 5 -7.62 19.57 4.85
C SER A 5 -8.02 20.92 4.24
N THR A 6 -7.46 22.01 4.74
CA THR A 6 -7.65 23.36 4.20
C THR A 6 -7.05 23.47 2.80
N CYS A 7 -5.83 22.98 2.60
CA CYS A 7 -5.19 22.94 1.28
C CYS A 7 -6.05 22.17 0.28
N PHE A 8 -6.57 21.01 0.67
CA PHE A 8 -7.40 20.18 -0.19
C PHE A 8 -8.74 20.83 -0.54
N THR A 9 -9.41 21.46 0.44
CA THR A 9 -10.69 22.14 0.22
C THR A 9 -10.53 23.37 -0.68
N GLN A 10 -9.43 24.11 -0.52
CA GLN A 10 -9.14 25.30 -1.32
C GLN A 10 -8.44 25.00 -2.65
N ASN A 11 -8.21 23.72 -2.98
CA ASN A 11 -7.42 23.27 -4.13
C ASN A 11 -6.03 23.94 -4.21
N GLN A 12 -5.43 24.20 -3.04
CA GLN A 12 -4.07 24.72 -2.95
C GLN A 12 -3.05 23.59 -3.03
N PHE A 13 -2.02 23.78 -3.85
CA PHE A 13 -0.92 22.83 -3.98
C PHE A 13 -0.05 22.84 -2.71
N CYS A 14 0.19 21.67 -2.10
CA CYS A 14 0.99 21.55 -0.88
C CYS A 14 2.18 20.60 -1.04
N VAL A 15 3.18 20.75 -0.16
CA VAL A 15 4.37 19.89 -0.09
C VAL A 15 4.41 19.21 1.27
N LEU A 16 4.30 17.89 1.30
CA LEU A 16 4.52 17.08 2.51
C LEU A 16 5.99 16.67 2.53
N VAL A 17 6.79 17.24 3.43
CA VAL A 17 8.22 16.94 3.53
C VAL A 17 8.42 15.78 4.51
N GLU A 18 8.99 14.67 4.03
CA GLU A 18 9.17 13.44 4.81
C GLU A 18 10.43 13.46 5.66
N TYR A 19 10.23 13.18 6.94
CA TYR A 19 11.27 13.01 7.95
C TYR A 19 11.24 11.58 8.48
N LEU A 20 12.43 11.01 8.70
CA LEU A 20 12.56 9.70 9.31
C LEU A 20 12.62 9.85 10.83
N CYS A 21 11.87 9.04 11.56
CA CYS A 21 11.87 9.06 13.04
C CYS A 21 13.20 8.64 13.66
N SER A 22 14.09 8.02 12.88
CA SER A 22 15.44 7.63 13.30
C SER A 22 16.49 8.74 13.15
N MET A 23 16.12 9.93 12.65
CA MET A 23 17.08 11.02 12.49
C MET A 23 17.53 11.54 13.85
N LYS A 24 18.84 11.76 14.00
CA LYS A 24 19.44 12.26 15.24
C LYS A 24 19.24 13.77 15.42
N GLU A 25 19.16 14.49 14.30
CA GLU A 25 18.97 15.93 14.28
C GLU A 25 17.50 16.27 14.06
N ILE A 26 16.98 17.15 14.92
CA ILE A 26 15.62 17.70 14.80
C ILE A 26 15.74 18.96 13.94
N LEU A 27 15.43 18.82 12.65
CA LEU A 27 15.41 19.93 11.71
C LEU A 27 13.98 20.46 11.59
N PRO A 28 13.73 21.77 11.82
CA PRO A 28 12.39 22.31 11.69
C PRO A 28 11.93 22.23 10.23
N VAL A 29 10.69 21.78 10.00
CA VAL A 29 10.07 21.90 8.67
C VAL A 29 9.77 23.36 8.41
N LYS A 30 10.00 23.81 7.17
CA LYS A 30 9.49 25.11 6.72
C LYS A 30 7.96 25.05 6.62
N THR A 31 7.28 26.14 6.90
CA THR A 31 5.83 26.26 6.69
C THR A 31 5.47 26.55 5.23
N GLN A 32 6.47 26.95 4.43
CA GLN A 32 6.34 27.14 2.98
C GLN A 32 7.54 26.55 2.23
N PHE A 33 7.30 26.11 1.00
CA PHE A 33 8.29 25.56 0.09
C PHE A 33 8.06 26.13 -1.31
N ALA A 34 8.92 27.04 -1.80
CA ALA A 34 8.71 27.76 -3.07
C ALA A 34 7.33 28.44 -3.19
N GLY A 35 6.86 29.02 -2.08
CA GLY A 35 5.53 29.63 -1.95
C GLY A 35 4.35 28.65 -1.81
N PHE A 36 4.59 27.34 -1.87
CA PHE A 36 3.57 26.33 -1.56
C PHE A 36 3.47 26.09 -0.06
N ALA A 37 2.28 25.76 0.45
CA ALA A 37 2.13 25.34 1.85
C ALA A 37 2.94 24.06 2.09
N ALA A 38 3.75 24.05 3.15
CA ALA A 38 4.60 22.91 3.49
C ALA A 38 4.23 22.36 4.86
N LEU A 39 4.11 21.02 4.94
CA LEU A 39 3.74 20.30 6.15
C LEU A 39 4.75 19.18 6.41
N MET A 40 4.90 18.82 7.68
CA MET A 40 5.77 17.73 8.08
C MET A 40 5.06 16.39 7.93
N THR A 41 5.78 15.37 7.49
CA THR A 41 5.34 13.98 7.65
C THR A 41 6.41 13.13 8.30
N LEU A 42 5.99 12.22 9.18
CA LEU A 42 6.88 11.37 9.99
C LEU A 42 6.71 9.91 9.60
N ALA A 43 7.77 9.35 9.04
CA ALA A 43 7.76 8.00 8.49
C ALA A 43 7.91 6.91 9.57
N ASP A 44 7.17 5.81 9.39
CA ASP A 44 7.08 4.73 10.37
C ASP A 44 7.94 3.53 9.95
N ARG A 45 8.95 3.22 10.78
CA ARG A 45 9.81 2.02 10.63
C ARG A 45 10.39 1.88 9.21
N VAL A 46 11.19 2.84 8.78
CA VAL A 46 11.83 2.82 7.44
C VAL A 46 13.20 2.17 7.50
N HIS A 47 14.01 2.50 8.51
CA HIS A 47 15.38 2.00 8.64
C HIS A 47 15.45 0.70 9.41
N ALA A 48 14.71 0.56 10.51
CA ALA A 48 14.66 -0.64 11.32
C ALA A 48 13.22 -1.09 11.57
N ASP A 49 13.06 -2.32 12.07
CA ASP A 49 11.74 -2.86 12.39
C ASP A 49 11.18 -2.26 13.69
N ASP A 50 12.05 -1.65 14.50
CA ASP A 50 11.85 -1.06 15.82
C ASP A 50 12.21 0.45 15.86
N ASP A 51 12.25 1.13 14.71
CA ASP A 51 12.41 2.60 14.70
C ASP A 51 11.38 3.26 15.62
N LEU A 52 11.76 4.39 16.21
CA LEU A 52 10.91 5.20 17.06
C LEU A 52 9.55 5.47 16.37
N ALA A 53 8.46 5.18 17.08
CA ALA A 53 7.12 5.36 16.53
C ALA A 53 6.85 6.84 16.21
N PRO A 54 6.19 7.18 15.08
CA PRO A 54 5.94 8.56 14.67
C PRO A 54 5.23 9.42 15.72
N ILE A 55 4.29 8.85 16.47
CA ILE A 55 3.58 9.58 17.54
C ILE A 55 4.50 10.00 18.69
N ILE A 56 5.56 9.24 18.95
CA ILE A 56 6.58 9.58 19.95
C ILE A 56 7.56 10.59 19.35
N ALA A 57 8.05 10.33 18.14
CA ALA A 57 8.93 11.26 17.43
C ALA A 57 8.31 12.66 17.25
N ALA A 58 6.99 12.74 17.05
CA ALA A 58 6.26 13.99 16.91
C ALA A 58 6.37 14.92 18.13
N GLN A 59 6.59 14.37 19.33
CA GLN A 59 6.74 15.13 20.57
C GLN A 59 8.02 15.98 20.59
N ALA A 60 9.03 15.59 19.80
CA ALA A 60 10.28 16.31 19.66
C ALA A 60 10.17 17.57 18.79
N TYR A 61 9.04 17.75 18.09
CA TYR A 61 8.80 18.89 17.20
C TYR A 61 7.77 19.86 17.78
N PRO A 62 7.90 21.18 17.51
CA PRO A 62 6.95 22.19 17.99
C PRO A 62 5.48 21.84 17.72
N LYS A 63 4.60 22.01 18.71
CA LYS A 63 3.17 21.62 18.62
C LYS A 63 2.42 22.31 17.48
N HIS A 64 2.80 23.55 17.13
CA HIS A 64 2.15 24.34 16.08
C HIS A 64 2.47 23.84 14.65
N ILE A 65 3.53 23.04 14.47
CA ILE A 65 3.81 22.39 13.18
C ILE A 65 2.83 21.24 13.05
N GLU A 66 1.95 21.30 12.06
CA GLU A 66 1.08 20.19 11.72
C GLU A 66 1.90 19.01 11.17
N LYS A 67 1.58 17.79 11.64
CA LYS A 67 2.22 16.56 11.17
C LYS A 67 1.20 15.66 10.49
N VAL A 68 1.67 14.91 9.50
CA VAL A 68 1.06 13.67 9.05
C VAL A 68 1.84 12.52 9.70
N LEU A 69 1.19 11.67 10.48
CA LEU A 69 1.85 10.52 11.10
C LEU A 69 1.64 9.28 10.24
N HIS A 70 2.71 8.63 9.83
CA HIS A 70 2.60 7.34 9.17
C HIS A 70 2.25 6.26 10.20
N PHE A 71 1.47 5.26 9.78
CA PHE A 71 1.30 4.02 10.53
C PHE A 71 1.48 2.84 9.58
N ALA A 72 2.54 2.05 9.78
CA ALA A 72 2.86 0.89 8.96
C ALA A 72 2.42 -0.41 9.63
N GLY A 73 1.43 -1.12 9.08
CA GLY A 73 0.91 -2.36 9.66
C GLY A 73 1.89 -3.53 9.80
N LYS A 74 3.17 -3.37 9.42
CA LYS A 74 4.20 -4.40 9.52
C LYS A 74 4.47 -4.84 10.96
N GLY A 75 4.27 -6.13 11.22
CA GLY A 75 4.42 -6.72 12.56
C GLY A 75 3.39 -6.22 13.58
N ARG A 76 2.26 -5.70 13.12
CA ARG A 76 1.19 -5.14 13.97
C ARG A 76 -0.17 -5.72 13.58
N ASP A 77 -1.05 -5.85 14.56
CA ASP A 77 -2.45 -6.26 14.38
C ASP A 77 -3.42 -5.08 14.53
N ILE A 78 -4.72 -5.38 14.58
CA ILE A 78 -5.76 -4.35 14.70
C ILE A 78 -5.76 -3.65 16.06
N ARG A 79 -5.43 -4.36 17.15
CA ARG A 79 -5.42 -3.81 18.51
C ARG A 79 -4.28 -2.81 18.68
N ASP A 80 -3.11 -3.11 18.11
CA ASP A 80 -1.99 -2.18 18.06
C ASP A 80 -2.40 -0.86 17.41
N PHE A 81 -3.21 -0.94 16.35
CA PHE A 81 -3.69 0.23 15.64
C PHE A 81 -4.79 0.97 16.41
N GLU A 82 -5.73 0.28 17.05
CA GLU A 82 -6.73 0.90 17.92
C GLU A 82 -6.10 1.64 19.11
N GLN A 83 -5.06 1.07 19.72
CA GLN A 83 -4.28 1.76 20.75
C GLN A 83 -3.61 3.03 20.20
N PHE A 84 -3.04 2.95 18.99
CA PHE A 84 -2.48 4.12 18.32
C PHE A 84 -3.55 5.19 18.03
N LEU A 85 -4.75 4.81 17.58
CA LEU A 85 -5.83 5.75 17.31
C LEU A 85 -6.28 6.49 18.57
N ASN A 86 -6.45 5.77 19.69
CA ASN A 86 -6.76 6.37 20.99
C ASN A 86 -5.69 7.39 21.40
N ALA A 87 -4.40 7.02 21.28
CA ALA A 87 -3.30 7.90 21.61
C ALA A 87 -3.23 9.13 20.69
N ALA A 88 -3.45 8.94 19.38
CA ALA A 88 -3.49 10.00 18.39
C ALA A 88 -4.63 10.99 18.67
N GLN A 89 -5.83 10.49 18.99
CA GLN A 89 -6.97 11.31 19.37
C GLN A 89 -6.70 12.11 20.64
N ALA A 90 -6.09 11.49 21.66
CA ALA A 90 -5.77 12.14 22.93
C ALA A 90 -4.83 13.34 22.79
N ILE A 91 -3.95 13.34 21.78
CA ILE A 91 -3.05 14.47 21.48
C ILE A 91 -3.58 15.40 20.39
N GLY A 92 -4.81 15.19 19.92
CA GLY A 92 -5.43 16.00 18.87
C GLY A 92 -4.81 15.83 17.48
N GLN A 93 -4.16 14.69 17.21
CA GLN A 93 -3.61 14.39 15.89
C GLN A 93 -4.75 14.21 14.87
N GLN A 94 -4.68 14.91 13.74
CA GLN A 94 -5.76 14.89 12.74
C GLN A 94 -5.39 14.13 11.46
N ASN A 95 -4.12 14.15 11.03
CA ASN A 95 -3.73 13.60 9.73
C ASN A 95 -2.90 12.31 9.88
N LEU A 96 -3.28 11.26 9.17
CA LEU A 96 -2.63 9.96 9.21
C LEU A 96 -2.30 9.46 7.81
N LEU A 97 -1.18 8.77 7.62
CA LEU A 97 -0.91 7.99 6.40
C LEU A 97 -0.86 6.49 6.75
N LEU A 98 -1.84 5.73 6.27
CA LEU A 98 -2.00 4.33 6.63
C LEU A 98 -1.38 3.41 5.57
N LEU A 99 -0.44 2.59 6.02
CA LEU A 99 0.40 1.75 5.17
C LEU A 99 0.28 0.29 5.60
N THR A 100 0.34 -0.64 4.65
CA THR A 100 0.58 -2.06 4.99
C THR A 100 2.05 -2.27 5.44
N GLY A 101 2.98 -1.50 4.87
CA GLY A 101 4.42 -1.64 5.09
C GLY A 101 5.08 -2.70 4.21
N ASP A 102 6.39 -2.57 4.06
CA ASP A 102 7.25 -3.50 3.33
C ASP A 102 7.59 -4.72 4.18
N LYS A 103 8.24 -5.73 3.58
CA LYS A 103 8.76 -6.89 4.30
C LYS A 103 9.66 -6.45 5.46
N LEU A 104 9.34 -6.90 6.67
CA LEU A 104 10.20 -6.79 7.86
C LEU A 104 11.53 -7.50 7.63
N LYS A 105 12.61 -6.92 8.16
CA LYS A 105 13.94 -7.54 8.12
C LYS A 105 13.93 -8.85 8.92
N ASN A 106 13.27 -8.85 10.07
CA ASN A 106 13.12 -10.00 10.96
C ASN A 106 11.75 -10.69 10.79
N HIS A 107 11.40 -11.08 9.55
CA HIS A 107 10.14 -11.77 9.27
C HIS A 107 10.18 -13.27 9.61
N HIS A 108 9.28 -13.72 10.48
CA HIS A 108 9.11 -15.13 10.85
C HIS A 108 7.98 -15.79 10.07
N LYS A 109 8.26 -16.97 9.51
CA LYS A 109 7.28 -17.78 8.75
C LYS A 109 6.39 -18.67 9.62
N GLY A 110 6.70 -18.82 10.92
CA GLY A 110 5.91 -19.65 11.84
C GLY A 110 6.30 -21.14 11.89
N LYS A 111 7.56 -21.50 11.55
CA LYS A 111 8.01 -22.91 11.47
C LYS A 111 8.91 -23.37 12.61
N ASP A 112 9.57 -22.46 13.32
CA ASP A 112 10.62 -22.74 14.29
C ASP A 112 10.25 -22.22 15.68
N SER A 113 9.11 -22.66 16.22
CA SER A 113 8.46 -22.22 17.49
C SER A 113 8.16 -20.72 17.65
N SER A 114 8.66 -19.87 16.75
CA SER A 114 8.32 -18.46 16.61
C SER A 114 6.95 -18.27 15.98
N GLU A 115 6.18 -17.31 16.48
CA GLU A 115 4.92 -16.95 15.85
C GLU A 115 5.13 -16.33 14.47
N ARG A 116 4.22 -16.63 13.54
CA ARG A 116 4.25 -16.05 12.21
C ARG A 116 4.02 -14.53 12.29
N THR A 117 4.94 -13.77 11.72
CA THR A 117 4.81 -12.31 11.59
C THR A 117 3.57 -11.93 10.79
N ARG A 118 2.75 -11.03 11.34
CA ARG A 118 1.50 -10.54 10.73
C ARG A 118 1.63 -9.09 10.27
N TYR A 119 0.72 -8.71 9.38
CA TYR A 119 0.65 -7.35 8.84
C TYR A 119 -0.79 -6.86 8.87
N LEU A 120 -1.03 -5.72 9.52
CA LEU A 120 -2.29 -5.01 9.37
C LEU A 120 -2.36 -4.42 7.95
N GLU A 121 -3.36 -4.82 7.20
CA GLU A 121 -3.55 -4.32 5.84
C GLU A 121 -4.10 -2.89 5.86
N SER A 122 -3.57 -2.00 5.01
CA SER A 122 -4.00 -0.59 4.90
C SER A 122 -5.49 -0.40 4.68
N VAL A 123 -6.19 -1.28 3.94
CA VAL A 123 -7.66 -1.19 3.79
C VAL A 123 -8.36 -1.35 5.15
N ASN A 124 -7.93 -2.32 5.95
CA ASN A 124 -8.49 -2.55 7.28
C ASN A 124 -8.14 -1.41 8.25
N ALA A 125 -6.93 -0.85 8.14
CA ALA A 125 -6.55 0.33 8.91
C ALA A 125 -7.43 1.54 8.56
N VAL A 126 -7.75 1.77 7.28
CA VAL A 126 -8.69 2.84 6.88
C VAL A 126 -10.07 2.62 7.48
N MET A 127 -10.60 1.39 7.39
CA MET A 127 -11.91 1.05 7.97
C MET A 127 -11.95 1.34 9.48
N ALA A 128 -10.94 0.91 10.22
CA ALA A 128 -10.86 1.12 11.66
C ALA A 128 -10.70 2.60 12.02
N ALA A 129 -9.85 3.35 11.30
CA ALA A 129 -9.68 4.78 11.53
C ALA A 129 -11.01 5.55 11.34
N LYS A 130 -11.77 5.23 10.29
CA LYS A 130 -13.06 5.87 9.99
C LYS A 130 -14.19 5.45 10.93
N GLN A 131 -14.11 4.27 11.53
CA GLN A 131 -15.01 3.88 12.61
C GLN A 131 -14.67 4.57 13.94
N HIS A 132 -13.39 4.86 14.17
CA HIS A 132 -12.91 5.42 15.44
C HIS A 132 -13.16 6.92 15.59
N GLY A 133 -12.98 7.70 14.50
CA GLY A 133 -13.22 9.15 14.55
C GLY A 133 -12.82 9.88 13.26
N ASP A 134 -12.93 11.20 13.29
CA ASP A 134 -12.70 12.08 12.14
C ASP A 134 -11.21 12.36 11.90
N PHE A 135 -10.46 11.32 11.56
CA PHE A 135 -9.12 11.49 11.01
C PHE A 135 -9.17 11.81 9.51
N CYS A 136 -8.26 12.69 9.06
CA CYS A 136 -7.90 12.83 7.65
C CYS A 136 -6.89 11.73 7.29
N VAL A 137 -7.36 10.73 6.55
CA VAL A 137 -6.69 9.46 6.29
C VAL A 137 -6.15 9.40 4.86
N GLY A 138 -4.84 9.39 4.76
CA GLY A 138 -4.09 9.10 3.54
C GLY A 138 -3.82 7.63 3.37
N VAL A 139 -3.68 7.20 2.10
CA VAL A 139 -3.22 5.87 1.74
C VAL A 139 -2.12 5.91 0.67
N ALA A 140 -1.18 4.97 0.73
CA ALA A 140 -0.23 4.78 -0.36
C ALA A 140 -0.85 4.06 -1.56
N PHE A 141 -0.43 4.39 -2.78
CA PHE A 141 -0.80 3.70 -4.02
C PHE A 141 0.42 3.55 -4.92
N ASN A 142 0.69 2.37 -5.47
CA ASN A 142 1.81 2.19 -6.39
C ASN A 142 1.32 2.09 -7.85
N PRO A 143 1.41 3.17 -8.65
CA PRO A 143 1.04 3.13 -10.08
C PRO A 143 2.11 2.48 -10.97
N PHE A 144 3.35 2.30 -10.48
CA PHE A 144 4.50 1.85 -11.27
C PHE A 144 4.54 0.33 -11.43
N LYS A 145 3.43 -0.25 -11.92
CA LYS A 145 3.26 -1.69 -12.16
C LYS A 145 3.07 -1.94 -13.64
N TYR A 146 3.95 -2.77 -14.19
CA TYR A 146 4.09 -2.93 -15.63
C TYR A 146 3.57 -4.28 -16.15
N ALA A 147 3.43 -5.28 -15.27
CA ALA A 147 2.67 -6.48 -15.59
C ALA A 147 1.16 -6.20 -15.43
N GLU A 148 0.34 -6.63 -16.40
CA GLU A 148 -1.10 -6.35 -16.43
C GLU A 148 -1.80 -6.79 -15.14
N ALA A 149 -1.61 -8.04 -14.72
CA ALA A 149 -2.29 -8.59 -13.55
C ALA A 149 -1.87 -7.91 -12.23
N GLU A 150 -0.58 -7.60 -12.10
CA GLU A 150 -0.05 -6.82 -10.98
C GLU A 150 -0.65 -5.42 -10.92
N ARG A 151 -0.68 -4.72 -12.06
CA ARG A 151 -1.25 -3.38 -12.20
C ARG A 151 -2.73 -3.39 -11.84
N ASP A 152 -3.50 -4.27 -12.46
CA ASP A 152 -4.93 -4.41 -12.21
C ASP A 152 -5.20 -4.69 -10.73
N ALA A 153 -4.41 -5.57 -10.10
CA ALA A 153 -4.53 -5.85 -8.67
C ALA A 153 -4.26 -4.63 -7.77
N GLN A 154 -3.32 -3.73 -8.13
CA GLN A 154 -3.11 -2.47 -7.38
C GLN A 154 -4.29 -1.52 -7.52
N TYR A 155 -4.85 -1.36 -8.73
CA TYR A 155 -6.01 -0.49 -8.95
C TYR A 155 -7.29 -1.04 -8.31
N LEU A 156 -7.49 -2.36 -8.31
CA LEU A 156 -8.57 -3.02 -7.56
C LEU A 156 -8.44 -2.76 -6.05
N LYS A 157 -7.22 -2.81 -5.50
CA LYS A 157 -6.98 -2.42 -4.10
C LYS A 157 -7.24 -0.94 -3.86
N LEU A 158 -6.91 -0.07 -4.81
CA LEU A 158 -7.19 1.37 -4.70
C LEU A 158 -8.69 1.63 -4.59
N HIS A 159 -9.53 0.98 -5.42
CA HIS A 159 -10.98 1.03 -5.27
C HIS A 159 -11.42 0.70 -3.83
N LYS A 160 -10.87 -0.36 -3.24
CA LYS A 160 -11.18 -0.74 -1.85
C LYS A 160 -10.72 0.29 -0.82
N LYS A 161 -9.54 0.89 -0.99
CA LYS A 161 -9.05 1.95 -0.09
C LYS A 161 -9.95 3.18 -0.12
N LEU A 162 -10.39 3.58 -1.31
CA LEU A 162 -11.29 4.71 -1.51
C LEU A 162 -12.69 4.40 -0.96
N LYS A 163 -13.21 3.19 -1.21
CA LYS A 163 -14.48 2.72 -0.63
C LYS A 163 -14.45 2.63 0.90
N ALA A 164 -13.31 2.23 1.48
CA ALA A 164 -13.12 2.19 2.92
C ALA A 164 -13.12 3.59 3.57
N GLY A 165 -12.96 4.66 2.76
CA GLY A 165 -13.09 6.04 3.21
C GLY A 165 -11.79 6.85 3.17
N ALA A 166 -10.72 6.41 2.50
CA ALA A 166 -9.52 7.25 2.40
C ALA A 166 -9.83 8.63 1.81
N ASP A 167 -9.25 9.70 2.38
CA ASP A 167 -9.49 11.09 1.98
C ASP A 167 -8.50 11.55 0.91
N TYR A 168 -7.28 11.01 0.94
CA TYR A 168 -6.24 11.33 -0.04
C TYR A 168 -5.32 10.13 -0.31
N ILE A 169 -4.60 10.22 -1.42
CA ILE A 169 -3.69 9.20 -1.93
C ILE A 169 -2.30 9.81 -2.07
N ILE A 170 -1.27 9.08 -1.64
CA ILE A 170 0.12 9.37 -1.96
C ILE A 170 0.64 8.26 -2.89
N SER A 171 1.16 8.62 -4.06
CA SER A 171 1.78 7.63 -4.94
C SER A 171 3.05 7.04 -4.30
N GLN A 172 3.45 5.84 -4.70
CA GLN A 172 4.81 5.36 -4.45
C GLN A 172 5.82 6.29 -5.13
N LEU A 173 7.09 6.23 -4.74
CA LEU A 173 8.16 6.88 -5.48
C LEU A 173 8.34 6.24 -6.87
N GLY A 174 8.36 7.07 -7.91
CA GLY A 174 8.70 6.64 -9.26
C GLY A 174 8.88 7.80 -10.23
N TYR A 175 9.35 7.47 -11.44
CA TYR A 175 9.85 8.44 -12.42
C TYR A 175 9.17 8.31 -13.79
N ASP A 176 8.24 7.37 -13.95
CA ASP A 176 7.43 7.27 -15.17
C ASP A 176 6.24 8.25 -15.10
N LEU A 177 6.33 9.35 -15.87
CA LEU A 177 5.25 10.34 -15.96
C LEU A 177 3.97 9.74 -16.56
N SER A 178 4.08 8.72 -17.42
CA SER A 178 2.92 8.06 -18.04
C SER A 178 2.09 7.34 -16.98
N ALA A 179 2.74 6.58 -16.09
CA ALA A 179 2.08 5.91 -14.98
C ALA A 179 1.38 6.90 -14.01
N LEU A 180 1.96 8.09 -13.80
CA LEU A 180 1.32 9.14 -13.00
C LEU A 180 0.10 9.75 -13.71
N LYS A 181 0.18 9.99 -15.02
CA LYS A 181 -0.95 10.44 -15.83
C LYS A 181 -2.09 9.41 -15.83
N GLU A 182 -1.77 8.12 -15.97
CA GLU A 182 -2.75 7.03 -15.89
C GLU A 182 -3.43 6.98 -14.52
N ALA A 183 -2.68 7.13 -13.43
CA ALA A 183 -3.25 7.18 -12.08
C ALA A 183 -4.23 8.35 -11.91
N LYS A 184 -3.90 9.52 -12.47
CA LYS A 184 -4.78 10.69 -12.45
C LYS A 184 -6.04 10.47 -13.29
N ALA A 185 -5.87 9.96 -14.51
CA ALA A 185 -6.97 9.63 -15.43
C ALA A 185 -7.92 8.59 -14.82
N PHE A 186 -7.39 7.58 -14.13
CA PHE A 186 -8.18 6.56 -13.44
C PHE A 186 -9.14 7.17 -12.41
N LEU A 187 -8.67 8.14 -11.60
CA LEU A 187 -9.52 8.80 -10.61
C LEU A 187 -10.64 9.60 -11.28
N THR A 188 -10.30 10.37 -12.33
CA THR A 188 -11.27 11.14 -13.11
C THR A 188 -12.31 10.23 -13.77
N GLN A 189 -11.88 9.15 -14.44
CA GLN A 189 -12.74 8.21 -15.14
C GLN A 189 -13.74 7.52 -14.20
N HIS A 190 -13.34 7.25 -12.97
CA HIS A 190 -14.19 6.59 -11.97
C HIS A 190 -14.91 7.55 -11.03
N GLY A 191 -14.81 8.86 -11.26
CA GLY A 191 -15.50 9.87 -10.46
C GLY A 191 -15.00 9.97 -9.01
N TYR A 192 -13.74 9.62 -8.74
CA TYR A 192 -13.13 9.77 -7.42
C TYR A 192 -12.68 11.21 -7.18
N SER A 193 -13.18 11.81 -6.10
CA SER A 193 -12.88 13.19 -5.70
C SER A 193 -11.64 13.33 -4.80
N GLN A 194 -11.13 12.20 -4.30
CA GLN A 194 -9.97 12.16 -3.40
C GLN A 194 -8.74 12.81 -4.04
N LYS A 195 -7.98 13.52 -3.20
CA LYS A 195 -6.77 14.22 -3.62
C LYS A 195 -5.63 13.24 -3.84
N LEU A 196 -4.91 13.40 -4.96
CA LEU A 196 -3.72 12.60 -5.28
C LEU A 196 -2.47 13.48 -5.14
N LEU A 197 -1.50 13.02 -4.36
CA LEU A 197 -0.17 13.59 -4.23
C LEU A 197 0.86 12.63 -4.81
N ALA A 198 1.87 13.17 -5.50
CA ALA A 198 2.95 12.36 -6.05
C ALA A 198 4.11 12.28 -5.04
N CYS A 199 4.62 11.08 -4.76
CA CYS A 199 5.89 10.95 -4.04
C CYS A 199 7.06 11.23 -4.98
N VAL A 200 7.87 12.23 -4.64
CA VAL A 200 8.98 12.73 -5.46
C VAL A 200 10.27 12.75 -4.64
N MET A 201 11.42 12.61 -5.32
CA MET A 201 12.73 12.59 -4.67
C MET A 201 13.80 13.13 -5.62
N PRO A 202 14.75 13.97 -5.15
CA PRO A 202 16.02 14.21 -5.84
C PRO A 202 16.84 12.91 -5.90
N LEU A 203 16.72 12.17 -7.00
CA LEU A 203 17.34 10.86 -7.17
C LEU A 203 18.84 11.01 -7.48
N THR A 204 19.68 10.93 -6.45
CA THR A 204 21.13 10.85 -6.65
C THR A 204 21.53 9.46 -7.16
N LEU A 205 22.67 9.38 -7.87
CA LEU A 205 23.24 8.10 -8.28
C LEU A 205 23.47 7.16 -7.08
N GLY A 206 23.88 7.70 -5.93
CA GLY A 206 24.05 6.93 -4.70
C GLY A 206 22.74 6.30 -4.21
N ARG A 207 21.65 7.08 -4.18
CA ARG A 207 20.31 6.59 -3.81
C ARG A 207 19.82 5.55 -4.82
N ALA A 208 19.97 5.81 -6.11
CA ALA A 208 19.58 4.88 -7.18
C ALA A 208 20.30 3.53 -7.06
N ASN A 209 21.62 3.56 -6.88
CA ASN A 209 22.43 2.35 -6.67
C ASN A 209 22.03 1.60 -5.39
N PHE A 210 21.77 2.32 -4.30
CA PHE A 210 21.29 1.71 -3.06
C PHE A 210 19.96 0.98 -3.29
N MET A 211 19.00 1.65 -3.94
CA MET A 211 17.68 1.08 -4.20
C MET A 211 17.74 -0.21 -5.03
N VAL A 212 18.58 -0.22 -6.07
CA VAL A 212 18.80 -1.40 -6.92
C VAL A 212 19.52 -2.51 -6.15
N LYS A 213 20.63 -2.18 -5.47
CA LYS A 213 21.45 -3.15 -4.72
C LYS A 213 20.66 -3.84 -3.63
N HIS A 214 19.82 -3.09 -2.91
CA HIS A 214 19.03 -3.59 -1.79
C HIS A 214 17.61 -3.99 -2.18
N GLN A 215 17.27 -3.96 -3.48
CA GLN A 215 15.95 -4.33 -4.01
C GLN A 215 14.80 -3.65 -3.24
N VAL A 216 14.90 -2.34 -3.06
CA VAL A 216 13.90 -1.58 -2.28
C VAL A 216 12.51 -1.76 -2.90
N ALA A 217 11.56 -2.15 -2.05
CA ALA A 217 10.28 -2.69 -2.47
C ALA A 217 9.46 -1.70 -3.31
N GLY A 218 9.05 -2.14 -4.50
CA GLY A 218 8.10 -1.42 -5.34
C GLY A 218 8.64 -0.16 -6.02
N ILE A 219 9.95 0.11 -5.94
CA ILE A 219 10.63 1.18 -6.68
C ILE A 219 11.22 0.60 -7.96
N VAL A 220 11.03 1.29 -9.08
CA VAL A 220 11.64 0.93 -10.36
C VAL A 220 12.71 1.95 -10.72
N ILE A 221 13.96 1.47 -10.78
CA ILE A 221 15.10 2.20 -11.31
C ILE A 221 15.62 1.42 -12.51
N THR A 222 15.55 2.00 -13.70
CA THR A 222 15.97 1.31 -14.92
C THR A 222 17.47 1.43 -15.16
N PRO A 223 18.07 0.53 -15.96
CA PRO A 223 19.46 0.67 -16.40
C PRO A 223 19.74 2.01 -17.10
N HIS A 224 18.75 2.53 -17.83
CA HIS A 224 18.84 3.84 -18.48
C HIS A 224 18.99 4.96 -17.46
N MET A 225 18.17 4.99 -16.40
CA MET A 225 18.29 6.00 -15.35
C MET A 225 19.65 5.96 -14.66
N LEU A 226 20.16 4.76 -14.34
CA LEU A 226 21.49 4.62 -13.74
C LEU A 226 22.60 5.16 -14.65
N LYS A 227 22.51 4.88 -15.96
CA LYS A 227 23.46 5.38 -16.95
C LYS A 227 23.50 6.90 -16.96
N ILE A 228 22.34 7.55 -17.09
CA ILE A 228 22.24 9.02 -17.13
C ILE A 228 22.79 9.65 -15.85
N LEU A 229 22.40 9.12 -14.68
CA LEU A 229 22.91 9.60 -13.40
C LEU A 229 24.42 9.39 -13.23
N GLY A 230 24.97 8.34 -13.86
CA GLY A 230 26.41 8.07 -13.93
C GLY A 230 27.16 9.12 -14.74
N GLU A 231 26.73 9.33 -16.00
CA GLU A 231 27.32 10.30 -16.93
C GLU A 231 27.32 11.72 -16.36
N GLU A 232 26.25 12.12 -15.68
CA GLU A 232 26.16 13.44 -15.05
C GLU A 232 27.09 13.59 -13.87
N LYS A 233 27.25 12.55 -13.05
CA LYS A 233 28.19 12.57 -11.95
C LYS A 233 29.63 12.71 -12.45
N GLU A 234 29.99 11.99 -13.52
CA GLU A 234 31.31 12.09 -14.16
C GLU A 234 31.55 13.48 -14.76
N SER A 235 30.48 14.12 -15.27
CA SER A 235 30.54 15.46 -15.85
C SER A 235 30.43 16.60 -14.81
N GLY A 236 30.35 16.29 -13.51
CA GLY A 236 30.21 17.29 -12.44
C GLY A 236 28.82 17.92 -12.29
N LEU A 237 27.81 17.42 -13.00
CA LEU A 237 26.44 17.98 -13.07
C LEU A 237 25.54 17.40 -11.96
N THR A 238 26.03 17.43 -10.72
CA THR A 238 25.43 16.70 -9.59
C THR A 238 24.15 17.32 -9.06
N ASP A 239 23.88 18.59 -9.36
CA ASP A 239 22.69 19.33 -8.96
C ASP A 239 21.47 19.09 -9.87
N ARG A 240 21.65 18.51 -11.06
CA ARG A 240 20.56 18.17 -12.00
C ARG A 240 19.51 17.25 -11.41
N VAL A 241 19.83 16.53 -10.33
CA VAL A 241 18.85 15.72 -9.57
C VAL A 241 17.76 16.60 -8.94
N TYR A 242 18.11 17.82 -8.49
CA TYR A 242 17.17 18.80 -7.95
C TYR A 242 16.38 19.48 -9.05
N LEU A 243 17.02 19.79 -10.18
CA LEU A 243 16.31 20.27 -11.37
C LEU A 243 15.24 19.27 -11.82
N ARG A 244 15.57 17.98 -11.96
CA ARG A 244 14.57 16.96 -12.31
C ARG A 244 13.45 16.87 -11.27
N CYS A 245 13.78 16.91 -9.97
CA CYS A 245 12.78 16.88 -8.93
C CYS A 245 11.84 18.11 -9.02
N ALA A 246 12.37 19.31 -9.26
CA ALA A 246 11.58 20.52 -9.47
C ALA A 246 10.65 20.39 -10.68
N LEU A 247 11.16 19.89 -11.81
CA LEU A 247 10.34 19.63 -13.00
C LEU A 247 9.22 18.63 -12.69
N GLN A 248 9.49 17.54 -11.98
CA GLN A 248 8.46 16.57 -11.60
C GLN A 248 7.38 17.20 -10.70
N ILE A 249 7.76 18.05 -9.74
CA ILE A 249 6.83 18.78 -8.88
C ILE A 249 5.92 19.69 -9.72
N LEU A 250 6.51 20.47 -10.63
CA LEU A 250 5.78 21.40 -11.50
C LEU A 250 4.87 20.65 -12.49
N ILE A 251 5.32 19.55 -13.08
CA ILE A 251 4.52 18.68 -13.94
C ILE A 251 3.33 18.12 -13.16
N CYS A 252 3.54 17.58 -11.95
CA CYS A 252 2.44 17.08 -11.12
C CYS A 252 1.42 18.19 -10.80
N LYS A 253 1.88 19.42 -10.53
CA LYS A 253 0.99 20.58 -10.36
C LYS A 253 0.15 20.86 -11.61
N GLN A 254 0.77 20.88 -12.80
CA GLN A 254 0.06 21.11 -14.07
C GLN A 254 -0.91 19.96 -14.41
N LEU A 255 -0.60 18.72 -14.01
CA LEU A 255 -1.48 17.56 -14.14
C LEU A 255 -2.62 17.54 -13.10
N GLY A 256 -2.71 18.54 -12.22
CA GLY A 256 -3.77 18.67 -11.23
C GLY A 256 -3.63 17.73 -10.03
N PHE A 257 -2.41 17.32 -9.68
CA PHE A 257 -2.15 16.72 -8.37
C PHE A 257 -2.36 17.78 -7.29
N ALA A 258 -2.82 17.37 -6.10
CA ALA A 258 -3.06 18.29 -4.99
C ALA A 258 -1.76 18.73 -4.28
N GLY A 259 -0.65 18.07 -4.60
CA GLY A 259 0.62 18.32 -3.96
C GLY A 259 1.64 17.24 -4.25
N VAL A 260 2.75 17.30 -3.54
CA VAL A 260 3.77 16.24 -3.53
C VAL A 260 4.10 15.79 -2.12
N HIS A 261 4.55 14.55 -2.00
CA HIS A 261 5.22 14.01 -0.84
C HIS A 261 6.72 13.94 -1.14
N LEU A 262 7.48 14.91 -0.63
CA LEU A 262 8.90 15.08 -0.90
C LEU A 262 9.73 14.20 0.04
N SER A 263 10.34 13.16 -0.51
CA SER A 263 11.19 12.23 0.23
C SER A 263 12.67 12.54 0.05
N ALA A 264 13.46 12.22 1.08
CA ALA A 264 14.93 12.34 1.12
C ALA A 264 15.49 13.73 0.73
N CYS A 265 14.78 14.81 1.07
CA CYS A 265 15.19 16.20 0.91
C CYS A 265 14.87 17.01 2.19
N HIS A 266 15.48 16.59 3.32
CA HIS A 266 15.21 17.15 4.65
C HIS A 266 16.20 18.23 5.07
N LYS A 267 17.37 18.32 4.40
CA LYS A 267 18.42 19.27 4.76
C LYS A 267 18.12 20.66 4.20
N PRO A 268 18.32 21.76 4.97
CA PRO A 268 18.00 23.11 4.53
C PRO A 268 18.64 23.51 3.20
N GLU A 269 19.90 23.16 2.96
CA GLU A 269 20.63 23.47 1.74
C GLU A 269 20.09 22.74 0.51
N GLU A 270 19.67 21.47 0.68
CA GLU A 270 19.03 20.69 -0.39
C GLU A 270 17.67 21.29 -0.74
N GLN A 271 16.90 21.72 0.28
CA GLN A 271 15.60 22.35 0.10
C GLN A 271 15.72 23.70 -0.61
N LEU A 272 16.68 24.56 -0.21
CA LEU A 272 16.92 25.85 -0.86
C LEU A 272 17.30 25.69 -2.34
N LEU A 273 18.13 24.70 -2.67
CA LEU A 273 18.49 24.40 -4.05
C LEU A 273 17.30 23.87 -4.86
N LEU A 274 16.46 23.02 -4.27
CA LEU A 274 15.24 22.56 -4.92
C LEU A 274 14.26 23.72 -5.16
N GLU A 275 14.09 24.61 -4.17
CA GLU A 275 13.24 25.80 -4.28
C GLU A 275 13.70 26.73 -5.40
N SER A 276 15.02 26.97 -5.54
CA SER A 276 15.54 27.83 -6.61
C SER A 276 15.22 27.27 -8.00
N TYR A 277 15.29 25.95 -8.17
CA TYR A 277 14.87 25.30 -9.42
C TYR A 277 13.36 25.34 -9.63
N ILE A 278 12.54 25.23 -8.58
CA ILE A 278 11.08 25.42 -8.73
C ILE A 278 10.80 26.85 -9.21
N GLU A 279 11.38 27.86 -8.57
CA GLU A 279 11.17 29.27 -8.94
C GLU A 279 11.65 29.57 -10.36
N ALA A 280 12.82 29.04 -10.74
CA ALA A 280 13.38 29.25 -12.07
C ALA A 280 12.48 28.71 -13.18
N TYR A 281 11.77 27.59 -12.97
CA TYR A 281 11.02 26.90 -14.02
C TYR A 281 9.49 26.98 -13.88
N ARG A 282 8.94 27.59 -12.80
CA ARG A 282 7.49 27.64 -12.55
C ARG A 282 6.66 28.38 -13.61
N HIS A 283 7.32 29.19 -14.44
CA HIS A 283 6.69 29.96 -15.51
C HIS A 283 6.35 29.11 -16.75
N LEU A 284 6.94 27.91 -16.87
CA LEU A 284 6.77 27.04 -18.03
C LEU A 284 5.42 26.30 -18.01
N GLY A 285 4.89 26.04 -19.21
CA GLY A 285 3.73 25.19 -19.44
C GLY A 285 4.06 23.70 -19.33
N LEU A 286 3.01 22.85 -19.34
CA LEU A 286 3.16 21.39 -19.20
C LEU A 286 4.06 20.80 -20.29
N ASP A 287 3.83 21.15 -21.56
CA ASP A 287 4.57 20.58 -22.70
C ASP A 287 6.07 20.95 -22.65
N GLU A 288 6.39 22.17 -22.23
CA GLU A 288 7.77 22.64 -22.05
C GLU A 288 8.47 21.93 -20.89
N LEU A 289 7.78 21.75 -19.77
CA LEU A 289 8.29 21.00 -18.62
C LEU A 289 8.55 19.53 -18.97
N GLU A 290 7.65 18.89 -19.72
CA GLU A 290 7.81 17.51 -20.17
C GLU A 290 8.93 17.37 -21.21
N LEU A 291 9.08 18.35 -22.11
CA LEU A 291 10.20 18.40 -23.03
C LEU A 291 11.53 18.45 -22.25
N LEU A 292 11.66 19.37 -21.28
CA LEU A 292 12.86 19.47 -20.44
C LEU A 292 13.12 18.19 -19.64
N TRP A 293 12.08 17.59 -19.06
CA TRP A 293 12.17 16.30 -18.38
C TRP A 293 12.75 15.22 -19.30
N ASN A 294 12.18 15.09 -20.50
CA ASN A 294 12.61 14.11 -21.50
C ASN A 294 14.03 14.38 -22.00
N THR A 295 14.40 15.64 -22.20
CA THR A 295 15.77 16.05 -22.59
C THR A 295 16.77 15.68 -21.50
N LEU A 296 16.50 16.01 -20.23
CA LEU A 296 17.40 15.69 -19.12
C LEU A 296 17.55 14.19 -18.91
N TRP A 297 16.49 13.41 -19.14
CA TRP A 297 16.54 11.96 -19.11
C TRP A 297 17.01 11.33 -20.44
N GLN A 298 17.31 12.12 -21.48
CA GLN A 298 17.64 11.63 -22.82
C GLN A 298 16.66 10.57 -23.34
N VAL A 299 15.36 10.79 -23.13
CA VAL A 299 14.27 9.90 -23.56
C VAL A 299 14.18 9.91 -25.09
N LYS A 300 14.20 8.73 -25.72
CA LYS A 300 14.13 8.58 -27.18
C LYS A 300 12.88 7.82 -27.62
N THR A 301 12.48 6.81 -26.84
CA THR A 301 11.44 5.84 -27.20
C THR A 301 10.19 5.93 -26.33
N GLY A 302 10.29 6.62 -25.18
CA GLY A 302 9.25 6.66 -24.15
C GLY A 302 9.23 5.40 -23.26
N LYS A 303 10.15 4.45 -23.48
CA LYS A 303 10.23 3.18 -22.72
C LYS A 303 11.40 3.14 -21.74
N GLU A 304 12.15 4.23 -21.62
CA GLU A 304 13.36 4.33 -20.80
C GLU A 304 13.09 4.15 -19.29
N PHE A 305 11.86 4.41 -18.84
CA PHE A 305 11.40 4.19 -17.47
C PHE A 305 10.75 2.82 -17.24
N TYR A 306 10.55 2.04 -18.30
CA TYR A 306 9.93 0.73 -18.22
C TYR A 306 10.97 -0.33 -17.88
N PRO A 307 10.72 -1.20 -16.90
CA PRO A 307 11.61 -2.32 -16.63
C PRO A 307 11.51 -3.34 -17.77
N ALA A 308 12.59 -4.09 -17.99
CA ALA A 308 12.54 -5.22 -18.91
C ALA A 308 11.51 -6.25 -18.42
N LEU A 309 10.50 -6.52 -19.23
CA LEU A 309 9.48 -7.54 -18.96
C LEU A 309 10.10 -8.92 -19.22
N THR A 310 10.79 -9.47 -18.23
CA THR A 310 11.39 -10.81 -18.32
C THR A 310 10.39 -11.92 -17.99
N TYR A 311 9.20 -11.57 -17.49
CA TYR A 311 8.16 -12.53 -17.08
C TYR A 311 6.83 -12.23 -17.77
N TYR A 312 6.38 -13.18 -18.59
CA TYR A 312 5.02 -13.18 -19.13
C TYR A 312 4.08 -13.77 -18.08
N SER A 313 3.07 -12.98 -17.71
CA SER A 313 1.91 -13.42 -16.94
C SER A 313 1.38 -14.75 -17.49
N ARG A 314 1.32 -15.80 -16.66
CA ARG A 314 0.76 -17.09 -17.08
C ARG A 314 -0.75 -16.95 -17.32
N PRO A 315 -1.29 -17.45 -18.45
CA PRO A 315 -2.72 -17.49 -18.65
C PRO A 315 -3.38 -18.37 -17.58
N VAL A 316 -4.64 -18.08 -17.26
CA VAL A 316 -5.42 -18.89 -16.32
C VAL A 316 -5.69 -20.25 -16.96
N SER A 317 -5.38 -21.34 -16.23
CA SER A 317 -5.62 -22.69 -16.74
C SER A 317 -7.06 -23.15 -16.55
N SER A 318 -7.54 -24.06 -17.39
CA SER A 318 -8.87 -24.67 -17.26
C SER A 318 -9.07 -25.33 -15.89
N MET A 319 -8.01 -25.92 -15.32
CA MET A 319 -8.04 -26.49 -13.98
C MET A 319 -8.29 -25.43 -12.89
N GLN A 320 -7.74 -24.23 -13.03
CA GLN A 320 -8.01 -23.13 -12.09
C GLN A 320 -9.46 -22.67 -12.17
N ILE A 321 -10.03 -22.58 -13.37
CA ILE A 321 -11.44 -22.21 -13.59
C ILE A 321 -12.38 -23.28 -13.01
N LEU A 322 -12.13 -24.56 -13.30
CA LEU A 322 -12.92 -25.67 -12.74
C LEU A 322 -12.85 -25.71 -11.21
N LYS A 323 -11.65 -25.51 -10.65
CA LYS A 323 -11.47 -25.42 -9.19
C LYS A 323 -12.28 -24.26 -8.59
N TYR A 324 -12.25 -23.09 -9.23
CA TYR A 324 -13.07 -21.95 -8.82
C TYR A 324 -14.56 -22.29 -8.84
N GLN A 325 -15.08 -22.81 -9.97
CA GLN A 325 -16.49 -23.15 -10.12
C GLN A 325 -16.96 -24.19 -9.10
N HIS A 326 -16.17 -25.24 -8.88
CA HIS A 326 -16.49 -26.28 -7.90
C HIS A 326 -16.53 -25.72 -6.47
N LEU A 327 -15.51 -24.95 -6.07
CA LEU A 327 -15.47 -24.34 -4.74
C LEU A 327 -16.55 -23.28 -4.55
N HIS A 328 -16.92 -22.57 -5.61
CA HIS A 328 -18.01 -21.61 -5.61
C HIS A 328 -19.35 -22.28 -5.37
N LEU A 329 -19.67 -23.30 -6.15
CA LEU A 329 -20.90 -24.09 -5.98
C LEU A 329 -20.98 -24.70 -4.57
N MET A 330 -19.88 -25.29 -4.08
CA MET A 330 -19.82 -25.87 -2.74
C MET A 330 -20.02 -24.79 -1.66
N HIS A 331 -19.41 -23.61 -1.83
CA HIS A 331 -19.56 -22.51 -0.89
C HIS A 331 -20.99 -22.03 -0.84
N ASP A 332 -21.64 -21.82 -1.98
CA ASP A 332 -23.01 -21.34 -2.04
C ASP A 332 -23.98 -22.33 -1.40
N ALA A 333 -23.80 -23.63 -1.68
CA ALA A 333 -24.62 -24.69 -1.11
C ALA A 333 -24.51 -24.79 0.42
N LEU A 334 -23.29 -24.65 0.97
CA LEU A 334 -23.04 -24.83 2.40
C LEU A 334 -23.19 -23.53 3.22
N PHE A 335 -22.78 -22.40 2.66
CA PHE A 335 -22.63 -21.14 3.39
C PHE A 335 -23.56 -20.02 2.90
N GLU A 336 -24.24 -20.15 1.76
CA GLU A 336 -25.22 -19.11 1.35
C GLU A 336 -26.67 -19.59 1.40
N SER A 337 -26.90 -20.90 1.33
CA SER A 337 -28.23 -21.49 1.51
C SER A 337 -28.82 -21.21 2.91
N LYS A 338 -30.05 -20.68 2.96
CA LYS A 338 -30.79 -20.45 4.23
C LYS A 338 -30.96 -21.73 5.05
N VAL A 339 -31.20 -22.86 4.39
CA VAL A 339 -31.38 -24.16 5.05
C VAL A 339 -30.06 -24.62 5.67
N ALA A 340 -28.96 -24.53 4.91
CA ALA A 340 -27.64 -24.90 5.40
C ALA A 340 -27.19 -24.00 6.55
N LYS A 341 -27.46 -22.68 6.48
CA LYS A 341 -27.25 -21.72 7.59
C LYS A 341 -27.96 -22.18 8.86
N GLY A 342 -29.25 -22.51 8.79
CA GLY A 342 -30.03 -22.95 9.96
C GLY A 342 -29.56 -24.27 10.55
N VAL A 343 -29.37 -25.29 9.70
CA VAL A 343 -28.89 -26.61 10.13
C VAL A 343 -27.47 -26.52 10.70
N GLY A 344 -26.59 -25.80 10.02
CA GLY A 344 -25.21 -25.62 10.46
C GLY A 344 -25.12 -24.84 11.77
N TYR A 345 -25.93 -23.79 11.96
CA TYR A 345 -26.02 -23.10 13.25
C TYR A 345 -26.38 -24.06 14.39
N PHE A 346 -27.44 -24.87 14.21
CA PHE A 346 -27.86 -25.85 15.23
C PHE A 346 -26.75 -26.87 15.55
N ILE A 347 -26.04 -27.36 14.53
CA ILE A 347 -24.91 -28.28 14.70
C ILE A 347 -23.78 -27.60 15.48
N PHE A 348 -23.33 -26.43 15.05
CA PHE A 348 -22.11 -25.79 15.56
C PHE A 348 -22.30 -24.99 16.85
N GLN A 349 -23.53 -24.62 17.23
CA GLN A 349 -23.85 -24.01 18.52
C GLN A 349 -23.74 -25.01 19.69
N SER A 350 -23.83 -26.32 19.41
CA SER A 350 -23.80 -27.36 20.44
C SER A 350 -22.60 -27.24 21.38
N ARG A 351 -22.84 -27.40 22.70
CA ARG A 351 -21.81 -27.39 23.75
C ARG A 351 -20.75 -28.48 23.56
N PHE A 352 -21.05 -29.52 22.77
CA PHE A 352 -20.11 -30.56 22.36
C PHE A 352 -18.81 -29.95 21.78
N TRP A 353 -18.94 -28.94 20.91
CA TRP A 353 -17.80 -28.29 20.26
C TRP A 353 -16.99 -27.37 21.18
N ASN A 354 -17.39 -27.22 22.45
CA ASN A 354 -16.63 -26.46 23.45
C ASN A 354 -15.66 -27.35 24.22
N GLY A 355 -15.76 -28.69 24.08
CA GLY A 355 -14.76 -29.62 24.62
C GLY A 355 -13.46 -29.57 23.81
N SER A 356 -12.30 -29.59 24.49
CA SER A 356 -11.00 -29.41 23.83
C SER A 356 -10.73 -30.46 22.75
N LEU A 357 -11.06 -31.73 23.01
CA LEU A 357 -10.88 -32.83 22.07
C LEU A 357 -11.75 -32.68 20.81
N ALA A 358 -13.03 -32.35 20.98
CA ALA A 358 -13.95 -32.16 19.86
C ALA A 358 -13.55 -30.96 19.00
N ALA A 359 -13.16 -29.84 19.62
CA ALA A 359 -12.66 -28.66 18.93
C ALA A 359 -11.37 -28.94 18.13
N GLN A 360 -10.43 -29.68 18.73
CA GLN A 360 -9.20 -30.10 18.05
C GLN A 360 -9.47 -31.05 16.88
N ALA A 361 -10.38 -32.01 17.03
CA ALA A 361 -10.75 -32.92 15.95
C ALA A 361 -11.40 -32.17 14.78
N LEU A 362 -12.31 -31.24 15.08
CA LEU A 362 -12.94 -30.38 14.07
C LEU A 362 -11.90 -29.54 13.34
N LEU A 363 -11.01 -28.87 14.08
CA LEU A 363 -9.94 -28.05 13.52
C LEU A 363 -9.02 -28.88 12.62
N LYS A 364 -8.62 -30.08 13.06
CA LYS A 364 -7.75 -30.97 12.28
C LYS A 364 -8.43 -31.43 11.00
N THR A 365 -9.72 -31.76 11.07
CA THR A 365 -10.52 -32.14 9.91
C THR A 365 -10.62 -30.99 8.91
N GLU A 366 -10.93 -29.79 9.40
CA GLU A 366 -10.98 -28.59 8.57
C GLU A 366 -9.63 -28.27 7.94
N PHE A 367 -8.54 -28.36 8.72
CA PHE A 367 -7.19 -28.12 8.24
C PHE A 367 -6.83 -29.10 7.12
N VAL A 368 -6.99 -30.41 7.31
CA VAL A 368 -6.66 -31.40 6.28
C VAL A 368 -7.47 -31.15 5.00
N SER A 369 -8.78 -30.89 5.14
CA SER A 369 -9.66 -30.61 4.00
C SER A 369 -9.23 -29.36 3.22
N LYS A 370 -8.96 -28.24 3.92
CA LYS A 370 -8.68 -26.96 3.25
C LYS A 370 -7.20 -26.78 2.90
N HIS A 371 -6.27 -27.37 3.64
CA HIS A 371 -4.83 -27.22 3.40
C HIS A 371 -4.44 -27.83 2.05
N GLY A 372 -4.87 -29.06 1.77
CA GLY A 372 -4.58 -29.73 0.49
C GLY A 372 -5.17 -29.01 -0.73
N VAL A 373 -6.35 -28.38 -0.57
CA VAL A 373 -7.04 -27.71 -1.68
C VAL A 373 -6.56 -26.28 -1.88
N VAL A 374 -6.42 -25.47 -0.82
CA VAL A 374 -6.18 -24.02 -0.94
C VAL A 374 -4.99 -23.51 -0.12
N GLY A 375 -4.24 -24.37 0.57
CA GLY A 375 -3.14 -23.94 1.44
C GLY A 375 -3.64 -23.17 2.68
N CYS A 376 -4.71 -23.63 3.29
CA CYS A 376 -5.24 -23.06 4.53
C CYS A 376 -4.27 -23.21 5.70
N GLU A 377 -4.18 -22.16 6.53
CA GLU A 377 -3.32 -22.08 7.73
C GLU A 377 -4.16 -21.89 9.00
N SER A 378 -5.40 -22.40 9.01
CA SER A 378 -6.32 -22.37 10.16
C SER A 378 -6.49 -20.99 10.80
N CYS A 379 -6.79 -19.98 9.99
CA CYS A 379 -6.94 -18.60 10.46
C CYS A 379 -8.19 -18.35 11.34
N GLY A 380 -9.12 -19.30 11.45
CA GLY A 380 -10.33 -19.15 12.28
C GLY A 380 -11.45 -18.29 11.69
N GLN A 381 -11.17 -17.52 10.63
CA GLN A 381 -12.18 -16.75 9.91
C GLN A 381 -11.95 -16.88 8.40
N CYS A 382 -12.74 -17.72 7.75
CA CYS A 382 -12.55 -18.06 6.34
C CYS A 382 -12.91 -16.87 5.45
N ARG A 383 -12.01 -16.52 4.51
CA ARG A 383 -12.18 -15.41 3.56
C ARG A 383 -12.20 -15.88 2.10
N LEU A 384 -12.39 -17.18 1.86
CA LEU A 384 -12.27 -17.78 0.52
C LEU A 384 -13.34 -17.30 -0.47
N GLY A 385 -14.59 -17.11 0.00
CA GLY A 385 -15.69 -16.60 -0.83
C GLY A 385 -15.36 -15.22 -1.42
N ASP A 386 -14.75 -14.34 -0.62
CA ASP A 386 -14.36 -12.99 -1.05
C ASP A 386 -13.05 -12.92 -1.84
N THR A 387 -12.37 -14.04 -2.03
CA THR A 387 -10.99 -14.07 -2.59
C THR A 387 -10.83 -15.07 -3.72
N LEU A 388 -11.94 -15.39 -4.41
CA LEU A 388 -11.97 -16.34 -5.52
C LEU A 388 -11.34 -17.69 -5.14
N TYR A 389 -11.55 -18.10 -3.89
CA TYR A 389 -11.03 -19.35 -3.32
C TYR A 389 -9.49 -19.46 -3.34
N ILE A 390 -8.79 -18.33 -3.39
CA ILE A 390 -7.35 -18.24 -3.20
C ILE A 390 -7.09 -17.74 -1.77
N CYS A 391 -6.65 -18.65 -0.91
CA CYS A 391 -6.45 -18.41 0.52
C CYS A 391 -5.47 -17.24 0.77
N PRO A 392 -5.90 -16.14 1.42
CA PRO A 392 -5.03 -15.01 1.75
C PRO A 392 -3.83 -15.35 2.62
N GLU A 393 -3.93 -16.41 3.43
CA GLU A 393 -2.84 -16.84 4.32
C GLU A 393 -1.63 -17.39 3.55
N THR A 394 -1.78 -17.71 2.27
CA THR A 394 -0.67 -18.11 1.37
C THR A 394 0.18 -16.90 0.92
N CYS A 395 -0.33 -15.67 1.05
CA CYS A 395 0.49 -14.46 1.03
C CYS A 395 1.32 -14.43 2.32
N PRO A 396 2.65 -14.25 2.28
CA PRO A 396 3.46 -14.15 3.51
C PRO A 396 2.95 -13.07 4.48
N LYS A 397 2.43 -11.95 3.95
CA LYS A 397 1.83 -10.85 4.73
C LYS A 397 0.36 -11.08 5.13
N GLY A 398 -0.32 -12.11 4.62
CA GLY A 398 -1.72 -12.43 4.97
C GLY A 398 -2.79 -11.47 4.41
N LEU A 399 -2.45 -10.73 3.35
CA LEU A 399 -3.30 -9.67 2.78
C LEU A 399 -4.49 -10.25 2.01
N ALA A 400 -5.69 -9.73 2.23
CA ALA A 400 -6.90 -10.19 1.54
C ALA A 400 -7.42 -9.16 0.53
N ASN A 401 -7.33 -7.87 0.84
CA ASN A 401 -7.94 -6.81 0.04
C ASN A 401 -7.12 -6.45 -1.21
N GLY A 402 -5.82 -6.76 -1.25
CA GLY A 402 -5.00 -6.56 -2.44
C GLY A 402 -3.51 -6.67 -2.17
N PRO A 403 -2.67 -6.54 -3.21
CA PRO A 403 -1.22 -6.67 -3.08
C PRO A 403 -0.61 -5.58 -2.18
N CYS A 404 0.58 -5.83 -1.64
CA CYS A 404 1.42 -4.77 -1.10
C CYS A 404 2.08 -3.97 -2.25
N GLY A 405 2.64 -2.80 -1.96
CA GLY A 405 3.34 -1.99 -2.98
C GLY A 405 4.60 -2.65 -3.55
N GLY A 406 5.15 -3.63 -2.83
CA GLY A 406 6.43 -4.30 -3.13
C GLY A 406 6.38 -5.45 -4.13
N THR A 407 5.24 -5.75 -4.76
CA THR A 407 5.21 -6.71 -5.87
C THR A 407 6.07 -6.21 -7.03
N THR A 408 6.60 -7.10 -7.86
CA THR A 408 7.34 -6.70 -9.08
C THR A 408 7.12 -7.74 -10.17
N LEU A 409 6.53 -7.33 -11.30
CA LEU A 409 6.30 -8.17 -12.48
C LEU A 409 5.59 -9.49 -12.12
N ASP A 410 4.43 -9.37 -11.47
CA ASP A 410 3.63 -10.48 -10.90
C ASP A 410 4.30 -11.31 -9.79
N ARG A 411 5.55 -11.01 -9.42
CA ARG A 411 6.25 -11.71 -8.34
C ARG A 411 5.90 -11.10 -6.97
N CYS A 412 5.81 -11.96 -5.96
CA CYS A 412 5.68 -11.53 -4.58
C CYS A 412 6.93 -10.73 -4.15
N GLU A 413 6.75 -9.73 -3.29
CA GLU A 413 7.85 -8.95 -2.68
C GLU A 413 8.91 -9.84 -2.00
N PHE A 414 8.51 -11.01 -1.50
CA PHE A 414 9.44 -11.97 -0.89
C PHE A 414 10.35 -12.67 -1.93
N GLY A 415 10.04 -12.52 -3.21
CA GLY A 415 10.81 -13.09 -4.32
C GLY A 415 10.69 -14.61 -4.47
N ASP A 416 9.96 -15.33 -3.61
CA ASP A 416 9.95 -16.80 -3.61
C ASP A 416 8.80 -17.44 -4.40
N ARG A 417 7.82 -16.63 -4.85
CA ARG A 417 6.61 -17.11 -5.52
C ARG A 417 5.95 -16.03 -6.38
N GLU A 418 5.00 -16.45 -7.20
CA GLU A 418 4.04 -15.56 -7.85
C GLU A 418 3.11 -14.90 -6.82
N CYS A 419 2.80 -13.63 -7.00
CA CYS A 419 1.88 -12.90 -6.13
C CYS A 419 0.46 -13.45 -6.27
N ILE A 420 -0.12 -13.91 -5.16
CA ILE A 420 -1.49 -14.45 -5.13
C ILE A 420 -2.53 -13.43 -5.62
N HIS A 421 -2.24 -12.13 -5.53
CA HIS A 421 -3.16 -11.09 -5.98
C HIS A 421 -3.12 -10.89 -7.49
N SER A 422 -1.96 -11.09 -8.14
CA SER A 422 -1.89 -11.18 -9.60
C SER A 422 -2.66 -12.39 -10.11
N VAL A 423 -2.50 -13.55 -9.45
CA VAL A 423 -3.29 -14.76 -9.76
C VAL A 423 -4.80 -14.49 -9.62
N LYS A 424 -5.22 -13.86 -8.51
CA LYS A 424 -6.61 -13.47 -8.29
C LYS A 424 -7.12 -12.52 -9.37
N ALA A 425 -6.37 -11.48 -9.74
CA ALA A 425 -6.79 -10.52 -10.75
C ALA A 425 -7.06 -11.19 -12.10
N ARG A 426 -6.18 -12.10 -12.54
CA ARG A 426 -6.38 -12.85 -13.79
C ARG A 426 -7.56 -13.80 -13.72
N LEU A 427 -7.67 -14.55 -12.63
CA LEU A 427 -8.79 -15.47 -12.43
C LEU A 427 -10.11 -14.69 -12.43
N ALA A 428 -10.16 -13.54 -11.74
CA ALA A 428 -11.34 -12.68 -11.71
C ALA A 428 -11.77 -12.23 -13.10
N LYS A 429 -10.81 -11.82 -13.95
CA LYS A 429 -11.08 -11.45 -15.34
C LYS A 429 -11.55 -12.65 -16.16
N ALA A 430 -10.95 -13.82 -15.97
CA ALA A 430 -11.29 -15.04 -16.70
C ALA A 430 -12.67 -15.61 -16.36
N VAL A 431 -13.17 -15.38 -15.14
CA VAL A 431 -14.49 -15.85 -14.69
C VAL A 431 -15.53 -14.73 -14.55
N ASP A 432 -15.23 -13.53 -15.04
CA ASP A 432 -16.06 -12.32 -14.96
C ASP A 432 -16.52 -11.93 -13.53
N GLN A 433 -15.59 -12.02 -12.56
CA GLN A 433 -15.81 -11.76 -11.13
C GLN A 433 -14.92 -10.63 -10.58
N THR A 434 -14.48 -9.72 -11.45
CA THR A 434 -13.66 -8.56 -11.06
C THR A 434 -14.33 -7.69 -9.99
N GLN A 435 -15.67 -7.65 -9.97
CA GLN A 435 -16.43 -6.87 -8.98
C GLN A 435 -16.18 -7.34 -7.53
N ILE A 436 -15.95 -8.63 -7.28
CA ILE A 436 -15.62 -9.15 -5.93
C ILE A 436 -14.32 -8.50 -5.43
N LEU A 437 -13.30 -8.44 -6.30
CA LEU A 437 -12.00 -7.84 -5.96
C LEU A 437 -12.04 -6.31 -5.96
N LYS A 438 -13.05 -5.69 -6.56
CA LYS A 438 -13.24 -4.23 -6.55
C LYS A 438 -14.02 -3.76 -5.32
N ASN A 439 -15.07 -4.49 -4.94
CA ASN A 439 -16.12 -3.96 -4.06
C ASN A 439 -16.12 -4.56 -2.65
N ASN A 440 -15.70 -5.81 -2.46
CA ASN A 440 -15.83 -6.46 -1.14
C ASN A 440 -14.71 -5.97 -0.22
N LEU A 441 -15.06 -5.29 0.87
CA LEU A 441 -14.12 -4.96 1.93
C LEU A 441 -14.00 -6.15 2.88
N ILE A 442 -12.82 -6.73 2.97
CA ILE A 442 -12.58 -7.98 3.69
C ILE A 442 -11.88 -7.66 5.00
N LEU A 443 -12.53 -7.97 6.12
CA LEU A 443 -12.01 -7.71 7.45
C LEU A 443 -10.66 -8.43 7.69
N THR A 444 -9.85 -7.82 8.55
CA THR A 444 -8.67 -8.49 9.10
C THR A 444 -9.09 -9.62 10.01
N VAL A 445 -8.27 -10.66 10.09
CA VAL A 445 -8.52 -11.80 10.98
C VAL A 445 -7.83 -11.53 12.32
N PRO A 446 -8.58 -11.41 13.42
CA PRO A 446 -8.01 -11.21 14.75
C PRO A 446 -7.02 -12.32 15.14
N ILE A 447 -6.06 -12.04 16.01
CA ILE A 447 -5.07 -13.04 16.43
C ILE A 447 -5.73 -14.14 17.27
N GLU A 448 -6.70 -13.77 18.10
CA GLU A 448 -7.37 -14.62 19.10
C GLU A 448 -8.14 -15.77 18.47
N VAL A 449 -8.66 -15.57 17.26
CA VAL A 449 -9.44 -16.60 16.55
C VAL A 449 -8.54 -17.57 15.78
N ARG A 450 -7.25 -17.28 15.62
CA ARG A 450 -6.34 -18.16 14.87
C ARG A 450 -6.12 -19.46 15.63
N GLY A 451 -6.06 -20.57 14.91
CA GLY A 451 -6.03 -21.90 15.52
C GLY A 451 -7.39 -22.38 16.03
N SER A 452 -8.49 -21.73 15.65
CA SER A 452 -9.85 -22.22 15.85
C SER A 452 -10.53 -22.59 14.51
N SER A 453 -11.64 -23.34 14.57
CA SER A 453 -12.37 -23.77 13.37
C SER A 453 -13.13 -22.61 12.75
N SER A 454 -12.83 -22.30 11.49
CA SER A 454 -13.58 -21.25 10.79
C SER A 454 -14.98 -21.67 10.38
N TRP A 455 -15.28 -22.98 10.29
CA TRP A 455 -16.64 -23.46 10.12
C TRP A 455 -17.49 -23.14 11.34
N LYS A 456 -17.04 -23.54 12.54
CA LYS A 456 -17.75 -23.26 13.79
C LYS A 456 -17.98 -21.75 13.95
N ASN A 457 -16.91 -20.95 13.82
CA ASN A 457 -16.99 -19.51 14.02
C ASN A 457 -17.96 -18.85 13.04
N TRP A 458 -17.96 -19.27 11.77
CA TRP A 458 -18.86 -18.70 10.77
C TRP A 458 -20.32 -19.01 11.09
N TYR A 459 -20.67 -20.26 11.41
CA TYR A 459 -22.05 -20.64 11.69
C TYR A 459 -22.59 -20.02 12.98
N VAL A 460 -21.77 -19.91 14.02
CA VAL A 460 -22.18 -19.31 15.30
C VAL A 460 -22.36 -17.79 15.18
N ASN A 461 -21.46 -17.10 14.47
CA ASN A 461 -21.49 -15.64 14.35
C ASN A 461 -22.56 -15.11 13.38
N GLN A 462 -23.13 -15.94 12.50
CA GLN A 462 -24.21 -15.53 11.58
C GLN A 462 -25.57 -15.34 12.27
N ALA A 463 -25.73 -15.86 13.50
CA ALA A 463 -26.99 -15.84 14.25
C ALA A 463 -27.06 -14.76 15.36
N SER A 464 -25.99 -13.99 15.52
CA SER A 464 -25.86 -12.82 16.39
C SER A 464 -25.82 -11.57 15.54
#